data_AF-A0A0N4YVL1-F1
#
_entry.id   AF-A0A0N4YVL1-F1
#
_cell.length_a   1.000
_cell.length_b   1.000
_cell.length_c   1.000
_cell.angle_alpha   90.00
_cell.angle_beta   90.00
_cell.angle_gamma   90.00
#
_symmetry.space_group_name_H-M   'P 1'
#
loop_
_entity.id
_entity.type
_entity.pdbx_description
1 polymer ?
#
loop_
_entity_poly.entity_id
_entity_poly.type
_entity_poly.pdbx_seq_one_letter_code
_entity_poly.pdbx_strand_id
1 'polypeptide(L)' 'MHLSAEFQVKPAFEEFCLPTMKYADVIIPRGGENIVAIDLIVQHIQDFLKSPHRATQNNFQLKHIAHGVQEIVRLH' A
#
# COMPACT_ATOMS: atom_id res chain seq x y z
N MET A 1 -25.35 -9.94 11.09
CA MET A 1 -24.04 -9.44 10.59
C MET A 1 -22.91 -10.42 10.86
N HIS A 2 -22.68 -10.87 12.11
CA HIS A 2 -21.56 -11.75 12.45
C HIS A 2 -21.54 -13.10 11.69
N LEU A 3 -22.71 -13.73 11.51
CA LEU A 3 -22.81 -15.01 10.78
C LEU A 3 -22.55 -14.86 9.25
N SER A 4 -22.95 -13.74 8.65
CA SER A 4 -22.73 -13.51 7.21
C SER A 4 -21.25 -13.33 6.88
N ALA A 5 -20.47 -12.74 7.79
CA ALA A 5 -19.03 -12.60 7.61
C ALA A 5 -18.34 -13.97 7.54
N GLU A 6 -18.69 -14.89 8.44
CA GLU A 6 -18.07 -16.22 8.50
C GLU A 6 -18.54 -17.14 7.35
N PHE A 7 -19.81 -17.06 6.94
CA PHE A 7 -20.37 -17.98 5.94
C PHE A 7 -20.32 -17.48 4.49
N GLN A 8 -20.26 -16.16 4.27
CA GLN A 8 -20.26 -15.59 2.92
C GLN A 8 -18.99 -14.81 2.62
N VAL A 9 -18.55 -13.94 3.54
CA VAL A 9 -17.44 -13.02 3.24
C VAL A 9 -16.08 -13.71 3.32
N LYS A 10 -15.83 -14.49 4.37
CA LYS A 10 -14.53 -15.15 4.58
C LYS A 10 -14.20 -16.19 3.49
N PRO A 11 -15.10 -17.12 3.11
CA PRO A 11 -14.84 -18.05 2.02
C PRO A 11 -14.60 -17.33 0.69
N ALA A 12 -15.40 -16.31 0.38
CA ALA A 12 -15.22 -15.52 -0.84
C ALA A 12 -13.89 -14.75 -0.86
N PHE A 13 -13.45 -14.23 0.30
CA PHE A 13 -12.15 -13.60 0.41
C PHE A 13 -11.01 -14.60 0.17
N GLU A 14 -11.05 -15.77 0.81
CA GLU A 14 -10.00 -16.79 0.68
C GLU A 14 -9.93 -17.36 -0.74
N GLU A 15 -11.08 -17.56 -1.40
CA GLU A 15 -11.16 -18.13 -2.75
C GLU A 15 -10.84 -17.12 -3.85
N PHE A 16 -11.25 -15.86 -3.70
CA PHE A 16 -11.18 -14.88 -4.80
C PHE A 16 -10.31 -13.65 -4.51
N CYS A 17 -10.33 -13.10 -3.30
CA CYS A 17 -9.60 -11.86 -3.00
C CYS A 17 -8.13 -12.13 -2.65
N LEU A 18 -7.87 -13.03 -1.70
CA LEU A 18 -6.54 -13.36 -1.21
C LEU A 18 -5.58 -13.81 -2.33
N PRO A 19 -5.99 -14.63 -3.32
CA PRO A 19 -5.10 -15.03 -4.41
C PRO A 19 -4.64 -13.88 -5.31
N THR A 20 -5.35 -12.74 -5.31
CA THR A 20 -4.98 -11.58 -6.12
C THR A 20 -3.83 -10.78 -5.51
N MET A 21 -3.52 -10.98 -4.23
CA MET A 21 -2.45 -10.28 -3.52
C MET A 21 -1.07 -10.47 -4.16
N LYS A 22 -0.82 -11.64 -4.77
CA LYS A 22 0.45 -11.95 -5.46
C LYS A 22 0.72 -11.08 -6.70
N TYR A 23 -0.30 -10.39 -7.21
CA TYR A 23 -0.17 -9.50 -8.37
C TYR A 23 0.08 -8.04 -7.98
N ALA A 24 0.09 -7.73 -6.68
CA ALA A 24 0.32 -6.37 -6.21
C ALA A 24 1.82 -6.02 -6.24
N ASP A 25 2.17 -4.89 -6.84
CA ASP A 25 3.53 -4.34 -6.78
C ASP A 25 3.92 -3.90 -5.36
N VAL A 26 2.91 -3.47 -4.58
CA VAL A 26 3.06 -2.88 -3.26
C VAL A 26 1.93 -3.35 -2.34
N ILE A 27 2.26 -3.80 -1.12
CA ILE A 27 1.31 -4.15 -0.06
C ILE A 27 1.44 -3.14 1.08
N ILE A 28 0.32 -2.60 1.55
CA ILE A 28 0.28 -1.64 2.66
C ILE A 28 -0.28 -2.31 3.92
N PRO A 29 0.55 -2.60 4.93
CA PRO A 29 0.07 -3.16 6.19
C PRO A 29 -0.72 -2.13 6.99
N ARG A 30 -1.67 -2.61 7.80
CA ARG A 30 -2.61 -1.80 8.63
C ARG A 30 -3.53 -0.85 7.85
N GLY A 31 -3.42 -0.81 6.52
CA GLY A 31 -4.31 -0.04 5.65
C GLY A 31 -4.38 1.44 6.00
N GLY A 32 -5.59 1.93 6.30
CA GLY A 32 -5.89 3.35 6.52
C GLY A 32 -5.18 4.01 7.71
N GLU A 33 -4.64 3.21 8.64
CA GLU A 33 -3.87 3.73 9.78
C GLU A 33 -2.41 4.05 9.42
N ASN A 34 -1.92 3.54 8.29
CA ASN A 34 -0.56 3.74 7.85
C ASN A 34 -0.41 5.08 7.10
N ILE A 35 -0.46 6.17 7.86
CA ILE A 35 -0.29 7.54 7.34
C ILE A 35 0.96 7.70 6.47
N VAL A 36 2.05 6.99 6.82
CA VAL A 36 3.31 7.06 6.08
C VAL A 36 3.14 6.48 4.67
N ALA A 37 2.48 5.33 4.54
CA ALA A 37 2.19 4.72 3.24
C ALA A 37 1.25 5.58 2.40
N ILE A 38 0.24 6.19 3.03
CA ILE A 38 -0.72 7.09 2.36
C ILE A 38 0.03 8.30 1.79
N ASP A 39 0.87 8.95 2.59
CA ASP A 39 1.65 10.12 2.17
C ASP A 39 2.60 9.78 1.01
N LEU A 40 3.19 8.58 1.01
CA LEU A 40 4.03 8.09 -0.10
C LEU A 40 3.26 7.99 -1.41
N ILE A 41 2.04 7.44 -1.39
CA ILE A 41 1.17 7.33 -2.57
C ILE A 41 0.74 8.72 -3.04
N VAL A 42 0.31 9.59 -2.12
CA VAL A 42 -0.09 10.97 -2.43
C VAL A 42 1.06 11.73 -3.09
N GLN A 43 2.27 11.65 -2.53
CA GLN A 43 3.45 12.29 -3.09
C GLN A 43 3.77 11.76 -4.50
N HIS A 44 3.74 10.44 -4.69
CA HIS A 44 3.99 9.82 -5.99
C HIS A 44 3.02 10.31 -7.07
N ILE A 45 1.73 10.38 -6.76
CA ILE A 45 0.71 10.92 -7.67
C ILE A 45 0.97 12.41 -7.94
N GLN A 46 1.27 13.21 -6.92
CA GLN A 46 1.56 14.63 -7.11
C GLN A 46 2.76 14.86 -8.00
N ASP A 47 3.83 14.08 -7.84
CA ASP A 47 5.04 14.17 -8.67
C ASP A 47 4.75 13.78 -10.12
N PHE A 48 3.98 12.70 -10.31
CA PHE A 48 3.52 12.27 -11.64
C PHE A 48 2.71 13.36 -12.36
N LEU A 49 1.84 14.08 -11.63
CA LEU A 49 1.02 15.14 -12.20
C LEU A 49 1.80 16.45 -12.43
N LYS A 50 2.81 16.76 -11.61
CA LYS A 50 3.56 18.03 -11.67
C LYS A 50 4.66 18.04 -12.72
N SER A 51 5.18 16.88 -13.13
CA SER A 51 6.20 16.84 -14.18
C SER A 51 6.07 15.55 -14.99
N PRO A 52 5.98 15.63 -16.32
CA PRO A 52 6.05 14.43 -17.13
C PRO A 52 7.33 13.64 -16.85
N HIS A 53 8.47 14.27 -16.53
CA HIS A 53 9.76 13.58 -16.32
C HIS A 53 10.71 14.42 -15.43
N ARG A 54 10.63 14.35 -14.09
CA ARG A 54 11.77 14.66 -13.20
C ARG A 54 11.70 13.84 -11.91
N ALA A 55 12.39 12.70 -11.92
CA ALA A 55 12.80 12.03 -10.69
C ALA A 55 13.96 12.82 -10.06
N THR A 56 13.70 13.61 -9.02
CA THR A 56 14.79 14.18 -8.21
C THR A 56 14.40 14.23 -6.73
N GLN A 57 14.97 13.28 -5.99
CA GLN A 57 15.60 13.38 -4.66
C GLN A 57 15.00 14.42 -3.68
N ASN A 58 14.28 13.94 -2.66
CA ASN A 58 13.95 14.71 -1.46
C ASN A 58 14.48 14.02 -0.19
N ASN A 59 15.59 14.55 0.33
CA ASN A 59 16.29 14.13 1.55
C ASN A 59 15.51 14.41 2.86
N PHE A 60 14.32 15.03 2.80
CA PHE A 60 13.57 15.45 4.00
C PHE A 60 12.68 14.36 4.60
N GLN A 61 12.32 13.35 3.79
CA GLN A 61 11.34 12.32 4.16
C GLN A 61 12.01 11.01 4.67
N LEU A 62 13.31 10.84 4.45
CA LEU A 62 14.07 9.60 4.68
C LEU A 62 13.98 9.03 6.11
N LYS A 63 13.76 9.86 7.13
CA LYS A 63 13.75 9.42 8.53
C LYS A 63 12.46 8.65 8.89
N HIS A 64 11.31 9.16 8.42
CA HIS A 64 10.01 8.51 8.61
C HIS A 64 9.73 7.47 7.52
N ILE A 65 10.20 7.72 6.29
CA ILE A 65 10.17 6.75 5.19
C ILE A 65 10.97 5.51 5.55
N ALA A 66 12.19 5.60 6.09
CA ALA A 66 13.01 4.41 6.34
C ALA A 66 12.35 3.40 7.30
N HIS A 67 11.52 3.88 8.25
CA HIS A 67 10.75 3.01 9.13
C HIS A 67 9.52 2.43 8.43
N GLY A 68 8.81 3.22 7.62
CA GLY A 68 7.63 2.75 6.86
C GLY A 68 7.94 1.89 5.64
N VAL A 69 9.08 2.11 4.98
CA VAL A 69 9.52 1.35 3.80
C VAL A 69 9.87 -0.08 4.16
N GLN A 70 10.39 -0.34 5.36
CA GLN A 70 10.62 -1.70 5.87
C GLN A 70 9.33 -2.53 5.98
N GLU A 71 8.18 -1.87 6.12
CA GLU A 71 6.86 -2.50 6.19
C GLU A 71 6.19 -2.64 4.81
N ILE A 72 6.64 -1.85 3.84
CA ILE A 72 6.14 -1.81 2.45
C ILE A 72 6.95 -2.78 1.56
N VAL A 73 8.03 -3.40 2.07
CA VAL A 73 8.95 -4.23 1.28
C VAL A 73 8.24 -5.42 0.62
N ARG A 74 7.91 -5.20 -0.65
CA ARG A 74 8.04 -6.06 -1.83
C ARG A 74 8.19 -7.56 -1.53
N LEU A 75 7.10 -8.30 -1.72
CA LEU A 75 7.20 -9.73 -1.97
C LEU A 75 7.90 -9.91 -3.33
N HIS A 76 9.06 -10.57 -3.32
CA HIS A 76 9.52 -11.34 -4.48
C HIS A 76 8.99 -12.77 -4.30
#